data_AF-A0A0X8FJZ3-F1
#
_entry.id   AF-A0A0X8FJZ3-F1
#
_cell.length_a   1.000
_cell.length_b   1.000
_cell.length_c   1.000
_cell.angle_alpha   90.00
_cell.angle_beta   90.00
_cell.angle_gamma   90.00
#
_symmetry.space_group_name_H-M   'P 1'
#
loop_
_entity.id
_entity.type
_entity.pdbx_description
1 polymer ?
#
loop_
_entity_poly.entity_id
_entity_poly.type
_entity_poly.pdbx_seq_one_letter_code
_entity_poly.pdbx_strand_id
1 'polypeptide(L)'
;MTYLPPVQKNAFNSLLNHRDFLIIAHRGFWGGNIIQNTRQAAILAKRAGADVVEVDVCRSQDGVYYLFHNGHENQLLGLGNQDFSQFTSGEIDQASFLNSVEATSGYYCERLADFLA
;
A
#
# COMPACT_ATOMS: atom_id res chain seq x y z
N MET A 1 1.37 4.25 -40.98
CA MET A 1 1.77 5.27 -39.98
C MET A 1 0.67 5.32 -38.94
N THR A 2 0.86 4.70 -37.78
CA THR A 2 -0.12 4.72 -36.69
C THR A 2 0.09 5.98 -35.87
N TYR A 3 -0.90 6.88 -35.90
CA TYR A 3 -0.93 8.05 -35.03
C TYR A 3 -1.21 7.57 -33.60
N LEU A 4 -0.21 7.70 -32.73
CA LEU A 4 -0.42 7.55 -31.29
C LEU A 4 -0.87 8.92 -30.75
N PRO A 5 -2.00 9.00 -30.04
CA PRO A 5 -2.45 10.26 -29.46
C PRO A 5 -1.40 10.82 -28.49
N PRO A 6 -1.36 12.15 -28.27
CA PRO A 6 -0.42 12.75 -27.33
C PRO A 6 -0.63 12.15 -25.95
N VAL A 7 0.41 11.52 -25.40
CA VAL A 7 0.39 11.02 -24.03
C VAL A 7 0.07 12.20 -23.11
N GLN A 8 -1.01 12.11 -22.35
CA GLN A 8 -1.39 13.14 -21.38
C GLN A 8 -0.21 13.36 -20.42
N LYS A 9 0.34 14.59 -20.39
CA LYS A 9 1.47 14.93 -19.52
C LYS A 9 1.04 14.80 -18.06
N ASN A 10 1.41 13.70 -17.42
CA ASN A 10 1.34 13.51 -15.98
C ASN A 10 2.76 13.38 -15.40
N ALA A 11 2.89 13.46 -14.08
CA ALA A 11 4.19 13.40 -13.42
C ALA A 11 4.97 12.12 -13.78
N PHE A 12 4.29 10.98 -13.88
CA PHE A 12 4.90 9.70 -14.24
C PHE A 12 5.53 9.72 -15.64
N ASN A 13 4.79 10.20 -16.65
CA ASN A 13 5.30 10.38 -18.01
C ASN A 13 6.45 11.39 -18.06
N SER A 14 6.43 12.42 -17.21
CA SER A 14 7.56 13.34 -17.08
C SER A 14 8.81 12.63 -16.54
N LEU A 15 8.67 11.78 -15.52
CA LEU A 15 9.78 11.02 -14.95
C LEU A 15 10.40 10.07 -15.98
N LEU A 16 9.57 9.35 -16.74
CA LEU A 16 10.02 8.45 -17.81
C LEU A 16 10.81 9.15 -18.92
N ASN A 17 10.51 10.43 -19.19
CA ASN A 17 11.22 11.20 -20.22
C ASN A 17 12.55 11.80 -19.74
N HIS A 18 12.78 11.85 -18.43
CA HIS A 18 13.95 12.52 -17.84
C HIS A 18 14.89 11.59 -17.07
N ARG A 19 14.57 10.29 -16.97
CA ARG A 19 15.38 9.30 -16.27
C ARG A 19 15.53 8.04 -17.11
N ASP A 20 16.71 7.42 -17.01
CA ASP A 20 17.00 6.15 -17.69
C ASP A 20 16.21 4.97 -17.08
N PHE A 21 15.90 5.05 -15.79
CA PHE A 21 15.08 4.08 -15.08
C PHE A 21 14.34 4.75 -13.92
N LEU A 22 13.30 4.07 -13.43
CA LEU A 22 12.53 4.47 -12.25
C LEU A 22 12.68 3.44 -11.14
N ILE A 23 12.76 3.92 -9.89
CA ILE A 23 12.76 3.09 -8.69
C ILE A 23 11.35 3.04 -8.11
N ILE A 24 10.79 1.84 -8.04
CA ILE A 24 9.47 1.59 -7.43
C ILE A 24 9.69 1.01 -6.03
N ALA A 25 9.15 1.68 -5.00
CA ALA A 25 9.10 1.16 -3.65
C ALA A 25 7.88 0.24 -3.48
N HIS A 26 8.10 -1.07 -3.57
CA HIS A 26 7.09 -2.11 -3.41
C HIS A 26 6.48 -2.07 -2.00
N ARG A 27 5.18 -1.71 -1.94
CA ARG A 27 4.40 -1.49 -0.72
C ARG A 27 4.93 -0.33 0.14
N GLY A 28 5.62 0.62 -0.47
CA GLY A 28 6.40 1.66 0.19
C GLY A 28 7.76 1.18 0.69
N PHE A 29 8.39 1.96 1.56
CA PHE A 29 9.62 1.57 2.23
C PHE A 29 9.29 1.23 3.67
N TRP A 30 9.34 -0.07 3.98
CA TRP A 30 8.87 -0.64 5.24
C TRP A 30 9.95 -1.55 5.86
N GLY A 31 9.77 -1.85 7.15
CA GLY A 31 10.71 -2.61 7.98
C GLY A 31 10.68 -2.16 9.44
N GLY A 32 11.08 -3.04 10.36
CA GLY A 32 10.96 -2.77 11.79
C GLY A 32 9.51 -2.51 12.18
N ASN A 33 9.22 -1.29 12.66
CA ASN A 33 7.87 -0.85 13.04
C ASN A 33 7.15 0.01 12.00
N ILE A 34 7.70 0.14 10.78
CA ILE A 34 7.01 0.77 9.64
C ILE A 34 6.39 -0.36 8.82
N ILE A 35 5.06 -0.39 8.77
CA ILE A 35 4.30 -1.48 8.14
C ILE A 35 4.13 -1.22 6.65
N GLN A 36 4.24 -2.28 5.83
CA GLN A 36 3.96 -2.23 4.40
C GLN A 36 2.55 -1.70 4.12
N ASN A 37 2.32 -1.08 2.96
CA ASN A 37 1.00 -0.57 2.56
C ASN A 37 0.40 0.45 3.56
N THR A 38 1.25 1.35 4.09
CA THR A 38 0.83 2.47 4.97
C THR A 38 1.33 3.81 4.44
N ARG A 39 0.70 4.91 4.89
CA ARG A 39 1.14 6.28 4.62
C ARG A 39 2.55 6.52 5.14
N GLN A 40 2.94 5.93 6.27
CA GLN A 40 4.30 6.02 6.82
C GLN A 40 5.32 5.37 5.87
N ALA A 41 5.01 4.19 5.32
CA ALA A 41 5.87 3.53 4.33
C ALA A 41 5.97 4.34 3.02
N ALA A 42 4.88 4.96 2.57
CA ALA A 42 4.88 5.84 1.41
C ALA A 42 5.70 7.13 1.63
N ILE A 43 5.55 7.77 2.80
CA ILE A 43 6.34 8.95 3.19
C ILE A 43 7.82 8.60 3.26
N LEU A 44 8.17 7.46 3.86
CA LEU A 44 9.56 7.03 3.96
C LEU A 44 10.13 6.71 2.57
N ALA A 45 9.39 6.02 1.70
CA ALA A 45 9.81 5.78 0.32
C ALA A 45 10.14 7.07 -0.43
N LYS A 46 9.27 8.08 -0.33
CA LYS A 46 9.52 9.41 -0.91
C LYS A 46 10.79 10.06 -0.34
N ARG A 47 10.99 9.99 0.99
CA ARG A 47 12.19 10.54 1.65
C ARG A 47 13.47 9.80 1.25
N ALA A 48 13.37 8.51 0.97
CA ALA A 48 14.48 7.67 0.51
C ALA A 48 14.81 7.86 -0.98
N GLY A 49 14.02 8.66 -1.71
CA GLY A 49 14.26 8.95 -3.12
C GLY A 49 13.62 7.97 -4.10
N ALA A 50 12.62 7.20 -3.68
CA ALA A 50 11.82 6.41 -4.62
C ALA A 50 11.04 7.32 -5.58
N ASP A 51 10.90 6.87 -6.83
CA ASP A 51 10.21 7.61 -7.88
C ASP A 51 8.72 7.33 -7.91
N VAL A 52 8.38 6.09 -7.56
CA VAL A 52 7.02 5.59 -7.49
C VAL A 52 6.87 4.81 -6.19
N VAL A 53 5.74 5.02 -5.52
CA VAL A 53 5.30 4.17 -4.42
C VAL A 53 4.24 3.25 -4.98
N GLU A 54 4.46 1.95 -4.84
CA GLU A 54 3.46 0.94 -5.14
C GLU A 54 2.72 0.59 -3.84
N VAL A 55 1.42 0.34 -3.95
CA VAL A 55 0.56 -0.12 -2.86
C VAL A 55 -0.40 -1.18 -3.38
N ASP A 56 -0.66 -2.18 -2.55
CA ASP A 56 -1.67 -3.20 -2.80
C ASP A 56 -3.04 -2.75 -2.28
N VAL A 57 -4.11 -3.19 -2.94
CA VAL A 57 -5.49 -2.89 -2.54
C VAL A 57 -6.31 -4.17 -2.40
N CYS A 58 -6.92 -4.36 -1.23
CA CYS A 58 -7.92 -5.39 -0.98
C CYS A 58 -9.30 -4.78 -0.73
N ARG A 59 -10.36 -5.57 -0.91
CA ARG A 59 -11.75 -5.18 -0.65
C ARG A 59 -12.32 -6.03 0.48
N SER A 60 -12.91 -5.40 1.48
CA SER A 60 -13.62 -6.07 2.58
C SER A 60 -14.92 -6.72 2.13
N GLN A 61 -15.51 -7.56 2.98
CA GLN A 61 -16.79 -8.23 2.75
C GLN A 61 -17.93 -7.24 2.46
N ASP A 62 -17.96 -6.12 3.18
CA ASP A 62 -18.94 -5.03 3.07
C ASP A 62 -18.53 -3.95 2.06
N GLY A 63 -17.45 -4.18 1.29
CA GLY A 63 -17.14 -3.44 0.07
C GLY A 63 -16.25 -2.21 0.23
N VAL A 64 -15.59 -2.05 1.36
CA VAL A 64 -14.59 -0.99 1.63
C VAL A 64 -13.22 -1.42 1.10
N TYR A 65 -12.47 -0.49 0.51
CA TYR A 65 -11.13 -0.76 -0.02
C TYR A 65 -10.05 -0.34 0.97
N TYR A 66 -9.05 -1.20 1.15
CA TYR A 66 -7.96 -1.05 2.10
C TYR A 66 -6.60 -1.23 1.42
N LEU A 67 -5.58 -0.57 1.96
CA LEU A 67 -4.20 -0.82 1.61
C LEU A 67 -3.71 -2.07 2.34
N PHE A 68 -3.69 -3.20 1.64
CA PHE A 68 -3.26 -4.47 2.19
C PHE A 68 -2.89 -5.45 1.08
N HIS A 69 -1.92 -6.32 1.34
CA HIS A 69 -1.59 -7.42 0.44
C HIS A 69 -2.24 -8.71 0.94
N ASN A 70 -3.15 -9.27 0.16
CA ASN A 70 -3.85 -10.52 0.48
C ASN A 70 -2.86 -11.66 0.83
N GLY A 71 -3.21 -12.51 1.78
CA GLY A 71 -2.36 -13.62 2.25
C GLY A 71 -1.42 -13.27 3.40
N HIS A 72 -1.47 -12.05 3.94
CA HIS A 72 -0.73 -11.63 5.13
C HIS A 72 -1.64 -11.41 6.36
N GLU A 73 -2.90 -11.84 6.33
CA GLU A 73 -3.90 -11.59 7.37
C GLU A 73 -3.43 -12.10 8.73
N ASN A 74 -2.91 -13.33 8.78
CA ASN A 74 -2.37 -13.89 10.02
C ASN A 74 -1.13 -13.12 10.51
N GLN A 75 -0.18 -12.84 9.61
CA GLN A 75 1.10 -12.23 9.95
C GLN A 75 0.98 -10.77 10.39
N LEU A 76 0.12 -10.00 9.72
CA LEU A 76 -0.02 -8.57 9.94
C LEU A 76 -1.21 -8.22 10.83
N LEU A 77 -2.32 -8.94 10.77
CA LEU A 77 -3.55 -8.57 11.52
C LEU A 77 -3.87 -9.56 12.65
N GLY A 78 -3.20 -10.72 12.71
CA GLY A 78 -3.51 -11.76 13.68
C GLY A 78 -4.90 -12.38 13.50
N LEU A 79 -5.52 -12.22 12.33
CA LEU A 79 -6.90 -12.67 12.04
C LEU A 79 -6.96 -14.11 11.51
N GLY A 80 -5.90 -14.90 11.66
CA GLY A 80 -5.84 -16.27 11.16
C GLY A 80 -5.74 -16.35 9.63
N ASN A 81 -6.11 -17.52 9.08
CA ASN A 81 -5.85 -17.88 7.67
C ASN A 81 -7.07 -17.71 6.74
N GLN A 82 -7.98 -16.80 7.07
CA GLN A 82 -9.11 -16.45 6.20
C GLN A 82 -8.65 -15.43 5.15
N ASP A 83 -9.29 -15.47 3.98
CA ASP A 83 -9.03 -14.48 2.92
C ASP A 83 -9.51 -13.09 3.36
N PHE A 84 -8.77 -12.03 3.00
CA PHE A 84 -9.11 -10.66 3.42
C PHE A 84 -10.56 -10.26 3.11
N SER A 85 -11.12 -10.74 1.99
CA SER A 85 -12.48 -10.43 1.56
C SER A 85 -13.58 -11.03 2.45
N GLN A 86 -13.21 -11.88 3.42
CA GLN A 86 -14.14 -12.47 4.38
C GLN A 86 -14.38 -11.59 5.61
N PHE A 87 -13.52 -10.60 5.87
CA PHE A 87 -13.65 -9.68 6.99
C PHE A 87 -14.45 -8.44 6.61
N THR A 88 -15.29 -7.96 7.52
CA THR A 88 -15.98 -6.68 7.43
C THR A 88 -15.03 -5.51 7.68
N SER A 89 -15.39 -4.32 7.21
CA SER A 89 -14.63 -3.10 7.49
C SER A 89 -14.47 -2.84 8.99
N GLY A 90 -15.49 -3.14 9.80
CA GLY A 90 -15.44 -2.99 11.25
C GLY A 90 -14.43 -3.93 11.94
N GLU A 91 -14.27 -5.16 11.45
CA GLU A 91 -13.24 -6.09 11.96
C GLU A 91 -11.83 -5.63 11.55
N ILE A 92 -11.67 -5.21 10.30
CA ILE A 92 -10.38 -4.72 9.76
C ILE A 92 -9.93 -3.45 10.48
N ASP A 93 -10.83 -2.49 10.70
CA ASP A 93 -10.53 -1.21 11.35
C ASP A 93 -10.06 -1.39 12.82
N GLN A 94 -10.46 -2.47 13.49
CA GLN A 94 -10.05 -2.76 14.87
C GLN A 94 -8.76 -3.58 14.97
N ALA A 95 -8.34 -4.22 13.87
CA ALA A 95 -7.14 -5.04 13.85
C ALA A 95 -5.89 -4.14 13.79
N SER A 96 -5.12 -4.11 14.88
CA SER A 96 -3.83 -3.42 14.89
C SER A 96 -2.78 -4.28 14.19
N PHE A 97 -1.96 -3.63 13.36
CA PHE A 97 -0.86 -4.31 12.69
C PHE A 97 0.16 -4.86 13.69
N LEU A 98 0.63 -6.07 13.43
CA LEU A 98 1.85 -6.62 14.01
C LEU A 98 3.06 -6.17 13.20
N ASN A 99 4.15 -5.87 13.89
CA ASN A 99 5.41 -5.45 13.27
C ASN A 99 6.30 -6.65 12.92
N SER A 100 7.53 -6.39 12.43
CA SER A 100 8.45 -7.44 11.99
C SER A 100 8.92 -8.40 13.09
N VAL A 101 8.61 -8.11 14.37
CA VAL A 101 8.90 -8.97 15.52
C VAL A 101 7.63 -9.44 16.22
N GLU A 102 6.49 -9.40 15.52
CA GLU A 102 5.18 -9.90 15.98
C GLU A 102 4.60 -9.14 17.19
N ALA A 103 5.11 -7.94 17.47
CA ALA A 103 4.54 -7.05 18.49
C ALA A 103 3.54 -6.07 17.85
N THR A 104 2.55 -5.63 18.62
CA THR A 104 1.61 -4.59 18.19
C THR A 104 2.36 -3.32 17.79
N SER A 105 2.12 -2.86 16.56
CA SER A 105 2.85 -1.73 15.97
C SER A 105 2.28 -0.36 16.38
N GLY A 106 1.02 -0.33 16.83
CA GLY A 106 0.25 0.89 17.06
C GLY A 106 -0.38 1.50 15.79
N TYR A 107 -0.20 0.85 14.64
CA TYR A 107 -0.82 1.21 13.36
C TYR A 107 -1.97 0.26 13.02
N TYR A 108 -2.80 0.67 12.07
CA TYR A 108 -4.00 -0.03 11.63
C TYR A 108 -4.04 -0.06 10.09
N CYS A 109 -4.81 -0.99 9.54
CA CYS A 109 -5.01 -1.06 8.10
C CYS A 109 -5.67 0.22 7.57
N GLU A 110 -5.04 0.87 6.59
CA GLU A 110 -5.51 2.15 6.06
C GLU A 110 -6.55 1.94 4.96
N ARG A 111 -7.63 2.71 4.97
CA ARG A 111 -8.60 2.73 3.88
C ARG A 111 -7.99 3.45 2.68
N LEU A 112 -8.20 2.93 1.46
CA LEU A 112 -7.69 3.52 0.22
C LEU A 112 -8.16 4.97 0.03
N ALA A 113 -9.41 5.27 0.37
CA ALA A 113 -9.97 6.61 0.25
C ALA A 113 -9.20 7.64 1.09
N ASP A 114 -8.81 7.26 2.31
CA ASP A 114 -8.06 8.13 3.21
C ASP A 114 -6.61 8.30 2.76
N PHE A 115 -6.02 7.30 2.11
CA PHE A 115 -4.66 7.40 1.55
C PHE A 115 -4.58 8.33 0.34
N LEU A 116 -5.62 8.36 -0.50
CA LEU A 116 -5.67 9.18 -1.72
C LEU A 116 -6.06 10.65 -1.47
N ALA A 117 -6.56 10.99 -0.28
CA ALA A 117 -6.84 12.35 0.17
C ALA A 117 -5.56 13.09 0.61
#